data_AF-A0A2U1K6I0-F1
#
_entry.id   AF-A0A2U1K6I0-F1
#
_cell.length_a   1.000
_cell.length_b   1.000
_cell.length_c   1.000
_cell.angle_alpha   90.00
_cell.angle_beta   90.00
_cell.angle_gamma   90.00
#
_symmetry.space_group_name_H-M   'P 1'
#
loop_
_entity.id
_entity.type
_entity.pdbx_description
1 polymer ?
#
loop_
_entity_poly.entity_id
_entity_poly.type
_entity_poly.pdbx_seq_one_letter_code
_entity_poly.pdbx_strand_id
1 'polypeptide(L)'
;MKDERKVRKQIYLELKQNEQIKLLSIRQSKTEAQIIRDAINSYLTENKKELDDPILELIGVVKNGITDGSTSHDQDIYLKNNEDTDET
;
A
#
# COMPACT_ATOMS: atom_id res chain seq x y z
N MET A 1 11.72 -12.98 7.83
CA MET A 1 11.24 -13.12 6.43
C MET A 1 9.73 -13.25 6.48
N LYS A 2 8.99 -12.17 6.24
CA LYS A 2 7.53 -12.13 6.40
C LYS A 2 6.90 -12.02 5.00
N ASP A 3 6.12 -13.05 4.66
CA ASP A 3 5.20 -13.19 3.51
C ASP A 3 5.72 -13.63 2.13
N GLU A 4 6.13 -14.90 2.03
CA GLU A 4 6.12 -15.67 0.76
C GLU A 4 4.73 -16.32 0.47
N ARG A 5 3.71 -16.05 1.29
CA ARG A 5 2.40 -16.68 1.11
C ARG A 5 1.69 -16.15 -0.12
N LYS A 6 1.42 -17.03 -1.08
CA LYS A 6 0.58 -16.74 -2.25
C LYS A 6 -0.88 -16.72 -1.83
N VAL A 7 -1.59 -15.64 -2.17
CA VAL A 7 -3.03 -15.51 -1.96
C VAL A 7 -3.78 -16.05 -3.18
N ARG A 8 -4.81 -16.86 -2.95
CA ARG A 8 -5.67 -17.35 -4.04
C ARG A 8 -6.53 -16.20 -4.55
N LYS A 9 -6.51 -15.97 -5.87
CA LYS A 9 -7.43 -15.07 -6.56
C LYS A 9 -8.12 -15.83 -7.69
N GLN A 10 -9.44 -15.68 -7.79
CA GLN A 10 -10.25 -16.21 -8.90
C GLN A 10 -10.62 -15.05 -9.81
N ILE A 11 -10.42 -15.24 -11.11
CA ILE A 11 -10.75 -14.25 -12.16
C ILE A 11 -11.36 -14.99 -13.34
N TYR A 12 -12.18 -14.29 -14.10
CA TYR A 12 -12.62 -14.75 -15.42
C TYR A 12 -11.60 -14.30 -16.47
N LEU A 13 -11.32 -15.19 -17.42
CA LEU A 13 -10.51 -14.92 -18.59
C LEU A 13 -11.36 -15.19 -19.83
N GLU A 14 -11.16 -14.37 -20.86
CA GLU A 14 -11.73 -14.66 -22.17
C GLU A 14 -11.13 -15.96 -22.71
N LEU A 15 -11.91 -16.70 -23.52
CA LEU A 15 -11.45 -17.97 -24.12
C LEU A 15 -10.12 -17.79 -24.85
N LYS A 16 -9.99 -16.70 -25.61
CA LYS A 16 -8.78 -16.34 -26.34
C LYS A 16 -7.58 -16.08 -25.42
N GLN A 17 -7.79 -15.44 -24.26
CA GLN A 17 -6.71 -15.20 -23.30
C GLN A 17 -6.20 -16.51 -22.70
N ASN A 18 -7.12 -17.42 -22.34
CA ASN A 18 -6.77 -18.74 -21.82
C ASN A 18 -5.93 -19.55 -22.83
N GLU A 19 -6.33 -19.57 -24.10
CA GLU A 19 -5.57 -20.22 -25.17
C GLU A 19 -4.18 -19.59 -25.36
N GLN A 20 -4.08 -18.26 -25.36
CA GLN A 20 -2.81 -17.56 -25.50
C GLN A 20 -1.85 -17.84 -24.35
N ILE A 21 -2.35 -17.87 -23.10
CA ILE A 21 -1.56 -18.19 -21.92
C ILE A 21 -1.03 -19.62 -22.01
N LYS A 22 -1.85 -20.57 -22.45
CA LYS A 22 -1.45 -21.97 -22.65
C LYS A 22 -0.38 -22.12 -23.74
N LEU A 23 -0.49 -21.41 -24.85
CA LEU A 23 0.54 -21.42 -25.90
C LEU A 23 1.86 -20.82 -25.41
N LEU A 24 1.80 -19.73 -24.63
CA LEU A 24 2.97 -19.10 -24.05
C LEU A 24 3.65 -20.01 -23.00
N SER A 25 2.87 -20.75 -22.20
CA SER A 25 3.41 -21.67 -21.18
C SER A 25 4.27 -22.75 -21.81
N ILE A 26 3.79 -23.33 -22.91
CA ILE A 26 4.52 -24.31 -23.72
C ILE A 26 5.78 -23.67 -24.32
N ARG A 27 5.64 -22.52 -24.98
CA ARG A 27 6.74 -21.85 -25.68
C ARG A 27 7.89 -21.44 -24.75
N GLN A 28 7.57 -21.02 -23.53
CA GLN A 28 8.56 -20.51 -22.57
C GLN A 28 8.98 -21.53 -21.51
N SER A 29 8.43 -22.76 -21.55
CA SER A 29 8.63 -23.77 -20.51
C SER A 29 8.35 -23.25 -19.09
N LYS A 30 7.32 -22.42 -18.95
CA LYS A 30 6.86 -21.84 -17.68
C LYS A 30 5.45 -22.33 -17.36
N THR A 31 5.08 -22.36 -16.08
CA THR A 31 3.68 -22.60 -15.70
C THR A 31 2.81 -21.40 -16.10
N GLU A 32 1.54 -21.66 -16.44
CA GLU A 32 0.57 -20.59 -16.73
C GLU A 32 0.45 -19.60 -15.55
N ALA A 33 0.46 -20.12 -14.32
CA ALA A 33 0.43 -19.31 -13.11
C ALA A 33 1.66 -18.39 -12.98
N GLN A 34 2.83 -18.82 -13.46
CA GLN A 34 4.02 -17.96 -13.50
C GLN A 34 3.88 -16.87 -14.56
N ILE A 35 3.40 -17.20 -15.75
CA ILE A 35 3.15 -16.21 -16.81
C ILE A 35 2.16 -15.14 -16.33
N ILE A 36 1.06 -15.55 -15.71
CA ILE A 36 0.05 -14.63 -15.16
C ILE A 36 0.68 -13.72 -14.10
N ARG A 37 1.49 -14.25 -13.19
CA ARG A 37 2.18 -13.44 -12.17
C ARG A 37 3.19 -12.47 -12.79
N ASP A 38 4.00 -12.92 -13.75
CA ASP A 38 5.00 -12.09 -14.42
C ASP A 38 4.31 -10.92 -15.17
N ALA A 39 3.19 -11.20 -15.85
CA ALA A 39 2.39 -10.18 -16.54
C ALA A 39 1.76 -9.17 -15.56
N ILE A 40 1.16 -9.65 -14.46
CA ILE A 40 0.61 -8.77 -13.42
C ILE A 40 1.71 -7.89 -12.82
N ASN A 41 2.88 -8.46 -12.50
CA ASN A 41 4.00 -7.70 -11.95
C ASN A 41 4.52 -6.65 -12.93
N SER A 42 4.60 -6.98 -14.22
CA SER A 42 5.02 -6.03 -15.26
C SER A 42 4.04 -4.87 -15.35
N TYR A 43 2.74 -5.17 -15.44
CA TYR A 43 1.68 -4.16 -15.47
C TYR A 43 1.71 -3.26 -14.23
N LEU A 44 1.80 -3.84 -13.03
CA LEU A 44 1.84 -3.06 -11.78
C LEU A 44 3.10 -2.20 -11.68
N THR A 45 4.24 -2.67 -12.19
CA THR A 45 5.50 -1.91 -12.18
C THR A 45 5.44 -0.73 -13.15
N GLU A 46 4.89 -0.95 -14.34
CA GLU A 46 4.69 0.10 -15.36
C GLU A 46 3.72 1.18 -14.87
N ASN A 47 2.66 0.78 -14.16
CA ASN A 47 1.61 1.68 -13.67
C ASN A 47 1.88 2.19 -12.24
N LYS A 48 3.02 1.86 -11.64
CA LYS A 48 3.32 2.20 -10.24
C LYS A 48 3.43 3.71 -10.00
N LYS A 49 3.72 4.51 -11.03
CA LYS A 49 3.76 5.98 -10.97
C LYS A 49 2.43 6.63 -10.56
N GLU A 50 1.31 5.92 -10.66
CA GLU A 50 0.00 6.44 -10.23
C GLU A 50 -0.32 6.16 -8.74
N LEU A 51 0.53 5.40 -8.03
CA LEU A 51 0.32 4.96 -6.65
C LEU A 51 1.31 5.54 -5.63
N ASP A 52 2.26 6.37 -6.05
CA ASP A 52 3.02 7.23 -5.14
C ASP A 52 2.11 8.38 -4.69
N ASP A 53 1.09 8.08 -3.88
CA ASP A 53 0.28 9.10 -3.21
C ASP A 53 1.14 9.73 -2.11
N PRO A 54 1.56 11.01 -2.22
CA PRO A 54 2.37 11.67 -1.21
C PRO A 54 1.70 11.69 0.17
N ILE A 55 0.36 11.55 0.22
CA ILE A 55 -0.41 11.50 1.46
C ILE A 55 -0.20 10.16 2.18
N LEU A 56 0.00 9.05 1.46
CA LEU A 56 0.32 7.75 2.08
C LEU A 56 1.69 7.77 2.75
N GLU A 57 2.66 8.52 2.22
CA GLU A 57 3.96 8.73 2.88
C GLU A 57 3.83 9.52 4.19
N LEU A 58 2.79 10.34 4.34
CA LEU A 58 2.55 11.16 5.52
C LEU A 58 2.09 10.34 6.74
N ILE A 59 1.40 9.20 6.51
CA ILE A 59 0.74 8.39 7.56
C ILE A 59 1.74 7.76 8.57
N GLY A 60 3.05 7.87 8.36
CA GLY A 60 4.08 7.38 9.29
C GLY A 60 5.12 8.41 9.73
N VAL A 61 4.98 9.69 9.35
CA VAL A 61 5.99 10.72 9.63
C VAL A 61 6.03 11.11 11.10
N VAL A 62 4.90 11.04 11.80
CA VAL A 62 4.83 11.32 13.24
C VAL A 62 5.15 10.04 14.01
N LYS A 63 6.44 9.83 14.32
CA LYS A 63 6.91 8.65 15.06
C LYS A 63 6.52 8.63 16.53
N ASN A 64 6.23 9.79 17.12
CA ASN A 64 5.73 9.97 18.47
C ASN A 64 4.98 11.30 18.54
N GLY A 65 3.77 11.30 19.08
CA GLY A 65 2.92 12.47 19.25
C GLY A 65 1.89 12.21 20.35
N ILE A 66 1.22 13.27 20.80
CA ILE A 66 0.18 13.21 21.82
C ILE A 66 -0.92 12.26 21.35
N THR A 67 -1.11 11.15 22.08
CA THR A 67 -2.00 10.04 21.69
C THR A 67 -3.48 10.41 21.68
N ASP A 68 -3.83 11.47 22.41
CA ASP A 68 -5.15 12.01 22.60
C ASP A 68 -5.26 13.44 22.06
N GLY A 69 -4.32 13.89 21.23
CA GLY A 69 -4.30 15.26 20.68
C GLY A 69 -5.53 15.59 19.83
N SER A 70 -6.31 14.59 19.40
CA SER A 70 -7.60 14.79 18.73
C SER A 70 -8.77 14.97 19.70
N THR A 71 -8.68 14.48 20.94
CA THR A 71 -9.75 14.51 21.95
C THR A 71 -9.51 15.56 23.02
N SER A 72 -8.24 15.81 23.35
CA SER A 72 -7.79 16.77 24.37
C SER A 72 -7.28 18.07 23.74
N HIS A 73 -7.45 18.23 22.42
CA HIS A 73 -6.95 19.34 21.60
C HIS A 73 -7.10 20.71 22.26
N ASP A 74 -8.34 21.04 22.66
CA ASP A 74 -8.64 22.36 23.20
C ASP A 74 -8.04 22.54 24.60
N GLN A 75 -8.11 21.51 25.45
CA GLN A 75 -7.51 21.56 26.79
C GLN A 75 -5.99 21.80 26.73
N ASP A 76 -5.28 21.07 25.88
CA ASP A 76 -3.82 21.15 25.78
C ASP A 76 -3.33 22.50 25.22
N ILE A 77 -4.12 23.13 24.32
CA ILE A 77 -3.81 24.45 23.78
C ILE A 77 -4.06 25.56 24.79
N TYR A 78 -5.16 25.48 25.57
CA TYR A 78 -5.53 26.54 26.50
C TYR A 78 -4.86 26.43 27.88
N LEU A 79 -4.46 25.24 28.33
CA LEU A 79 -3.72 25.06 29.59
C LEU A 79 -2.27 25.54 29.49
N LYS A 80 -1.64 25.42 28.32
CA LYS A 80 -0.24 25.83 28.11
C LYS A 80 -0.03 27.35 28.20
N ASN A 81 -1.08 28.14 28.06
CA ASN A 81 -1.01 29.60 28.14
C ASN A 81 -1.12 30.17 29.56
N ASN A 82 -1.26 29.32 30.59
CA ASN A 82 -1.45 29.76 31.99
C ASN A 82 -0.19 29.63 32.87
N GLU A 83 0.94 29.16 32.34
CA GLU A 83 2.22 29.08 33.10
C GLU A 83 3.16 30.26 32.85
N ASP A 84 2.86 31.16 31.91
CA ASP A 84 3.65 32.38 31.63
C ASP A 84 3.08 33.63 32.32
N THR A 85 2.63 33.50 33.57
CA THR A 85 2.37 34.68 34.42
C THR A 85 3.48 34.78 35.47
N ASP A 86 4.51 35.57 35.12
CA ASP A 86 5.47 36.14 36.06
C ASP A 86 4.70 36.86 37.18
N GLU A 87 4.77 36.32 38.40
CA GLU A 87 4.40 37.03 39.62
C GLU A 87 5.42 38.17 39.84
N THR A 88 4.96 39.41 39.76
CA THR A 88 5.63 40.64 40.23
C THR A 88 5.88 40.66 41.72
#